data_AF-A0A562ZL11-F1
#
_entry.id   AF-A0A562ZL11-F1
#
_cell.length_a   1.000
_cell.length_b   1.000
_cell.length_c   1.000
_cell.angle_alpha   90.00
_cell.angle_beta   90.00
_cell.angle_gamma   90.00
#
_symmetry.space_group_name_H-M   'P 1'
#
loop_
_entity.id
_entity.type
_entity.pdbx_description
1 polymer ?
#
loop_
_entity_poly.entity_id
_entity_poly.type
_entity_poly.pdbx_seq_one_letter_code
_entity_poly.pdbx_strand_id
1 'polypeptide(L)'
;MALLPSVKLDPCGRIDVAASPPEVHREIREQAKVAAAALSNGISAVGILIPYAAPEFEDRTIGGDTVEALGWLLSELGVLGAILIEIALECSQCPSPRLNDGVEHG
;
A
#
# COMPACT_ATOMS: atom_id res chain seq x y z
N MET A 1 17.60 -12.13 7.55
CA MET A 1 16.99 -11.29 6.50
C MET A 1 16.04 -12.19 5.73
N ALA A 2 14.73 -12.01 5.87
CA ALA A 2 13.75 -12.87 5.21
C ALA A 2 13.66 -12.51 3.71
N LEU A 3 13.50 -13.53 2.85
CA LEU A 3 13.26 -13.32 1.43
C LEU A 3 11.88 -12.68 1.24
N LEU A 4 11.78 -11.73 0.31
CA LEU A 4 10.50 -11.11 -0.02
C LEU A 4 9.56 -12.17 -0.62
N PRO A 5 8.28 -12.19 -0.23
CA PRO A 5 7.29 -13.08 -0.84
C PRO A 5 7.21 -12.80 -2.35
N SER A 6 7.36 -13.85 -3.16
CA SER A 6 7.32 -13.79 -4.62
C SER A 6 5.95 -14.21 -5.11
N VAL A 7 5.24 -13.32 -5.81
CA VAL A 7 3.98 -13.62 -6.49
C VAL A 7 4.22 -13.86 -7.98
N LYS A 8 3.46 -14.77 -8.57
CA LYS A 8 3.41 -14.95 -10.03
C LYS A 8 2.43 -13.97 -10.63
N LEU A 9 2.76 -13.49 -11.83
CA LEU A 9 1.89 -12.62 -12.61
C LEU A 9 1.39 -13.38 -13.84
N ASP A 10 0.18 -13.05 -14.27
CA ASP A 10 -0.38 -13.50 -15.54
C ASP A 10 0.30 -12.78 -16.73
N PRO A 11 0.02 -13.16 -17.99
CA PRO A 11 0.57 -12.49 -19.17
C PRO A 11 0.18 -11.00 -19.30
N CYS A 12 -0.85 -10.57 -18.59
CA CYS A 12 -1.31 -9.17 -18.54
C CYS A 12 -0.65 -8.38 -17.38
N GLY A 13 0.22 -9.00 -16.58
CA GLY A 13 0.89 -8.40 -15.44
C GLY A 13 0.03 -8.31 -14.18
N ARG A 14 -1.12 -8.99 -14.12
CA ARG A 14 -1.98 -9.06 -12.92
C ARG A 14 -1.54 -10.19 -12.02
N ILE A 15 -1.86 -10.12 -10.73
CA ILE A 15 -1.55 -11.19 -9.79
C ILE A 15 -2.22 -12.50 -10.23
N ASP A 16 -1.42 -13.53 -10.50
CA ASP A 16 -1.91 -14.89 -10.77
C ASP A 16 -2.18 -15.58 -9.44
N VAL A 17 -3.45 -15.48 -9.06
CA VAL A 17 -4.02 -16.06 -7.84
C VAL A 17 -3.88 -17.58 -7.82
N ALA A 18 -3.95 -18.25 -8.97
CA ALA A 18 -3.89 -19.70 -9.07
C ALA A 18 -2.45 -20.24 -9.08
N ALA A 19 -1.50 -19.47 -9.59
CA ALA A 19 -0.11 -19.88 -9.70
C ALA A 19 0.77 -19.56 -8.48
N SER A 20 0.22 -18.92 -7.44
CA SER A 20 0.94 -18.62 -6.20
C SER A 20 0.21 -19.15 -4.95
N PRO A 21 0.93 -19.56 -3.90
CA PRO A 21 0.29 -20.08 -2.68
C PRO A 21 -0.60 -19.05 -1.98
N PRO A 22 -1.75 -19.43 -1.39
CA PRO A 22 -2.67 -18.52 -0.68
C PRO A 22 -2.01 -17.71 0.43
N GLU A 23 -1.02 -18.26 1.12
CA GLU A 23 -0.26 -17.61 2.18
C GLU A 23 0.56 -16.41 1.68
N VAL A 24 1.10 -16.49 0.45
CA VAL A 24 1.85 -15.40 -0.20
C VAL A 24 0.92 -14.23 -0.50
N HIS A 25 -0.27 -14.51 -1.04
CA HIS A 25 -1.28 -13.48 -1.29
C HIS A 25 -1.74 -12.80 0.00
N ARG A 26 -1.94 -13.57 1.08
CA ARG A 26 -2.30 -13.02 2.39
C ARG A 26 -1.19 -12.11 2.93
N GLU A 27 0.06 -12.54 2.85
CA GLU A 27 1.20 -11.75 3.34
C GLU A 27 1.34 -10.44 2.56
N ILE A 28 1.33 -10.50 1.22
CA ILE A 28 1.42 -9.30 0.37
C ILE A 28 0.25 -8.35 0.66
N ARG A 29 -0.97 -8.87 0.79
CA ARG A 29 -2.15 -8.06 1.14
C ARG A 29 -1.96 -7.29 2.43
N GLU A 30 -1.56 -7.98 3.50
CA GLU A 30 -1.43 -7.36 4.82
C GLU A 30 -0.28 -6.35 4.83
N GLN A 31 0.86 -6.67 4.21
CA GLN A 31 1.96 -5.71 4.07
C GLN A 31 1.56 -4.47 3.26
N ALA A 32 0.83 -4.66 2.16
CA ALA A 32 0.37 -3.55 1.33
C ALA A 32 -0.61 -2.63 2.09
N LYS A 33 -1.54 -3.19 2.87
CA LYS A 33 -2.44 -2.42 3.75
C LYS A 33 -1.68 -1.65 4.82
N VAL A 34 -0.70 -2.29 5.48
CA VAL A 34 0.13 -1.65 6.51
C VAL A 34 0.91 -0.49 5.91
N ALA A 35 1.51 -0.68 4.73
CA ALA A 35 2.24 0.36 4.03
C ALA A 35 1.32 1.52 3.61
N ALA A 36 0.15 1.24 3.05
CA ALA A 36 -0.84 2.25 2.67
C ALA A 36 -1.33 3.06 3.88
N ALA A 37 -1.59 2.40 5.01
CA ALA A 37 -1.98 3.06 6.25
C ALA A 37 -0.86 3.95 6.79
N ALA A 38 0.39 3.47 6.77
CA ALA A 38 1.55 4.26 7.18
C ALA A 38 1.73 5.51 6.31
N LEU A 39 1.57 5.39 4.99
CA LEU A 39 1.62 6.52 4.05
C LEU A 39 0.51 7.53 4.35
N SER A 40 -0.74 7.07 4.50
CA SER A 40 -1.88 7.95 4.83
C SER A 40 -1.67 8.70 6.14
N ASN A 41 -1.15 8.01 7.17
CA ASN A 41 -0.84 8.62 8.46
C ASN A 41 0.29 9.64 8.34
N GLY A 42 1.35 9.32 7.60
CA GLY A 42 2.48 10.22 7.36
C GLY A 42 2.06 11.49 6.62
N ILE A 43 1.30 11.36 5.53
CA ILE A 43 0.73 12.48 4.78
C ILE A 43 -0.12 13.37 5.70
N SER A 44 -0.98 12.76 6.52
CA SER A 44 -1.83 13.49 7.47
C SER A 44 -1.01 14.24 8.52
N ALA A 45 0.02 13.59 9.08
CA ALA A 45 0.92 14.21 10.05
C ALA A 45 1.66 15.40 9.46
N VAL A 46 2.18 15.29 8.23
CA VAL A 46 2.81 16.41 7.52
C VAL A 46 1.80 17.53 7.30
N GLY A 47 0.58 17.22 6.87
CA GLY A 47 -0.50 18.21 6.70
C GLY A 47 -0.82 18.97 7.99
N ILE A 48 -0.76 18.31 9.14
CA ILE A 48 -0.92 18.95 10.46
C ILE A 48 0.28 19.83 10.82
N LEU A 49 1.50 19.44 10.43
CA LEU A 49 2.73 20.19 10.73
C LEU A 49 2.89 21.45 9.86
N ILE A 50 2.43 21.43 8.61
CA ILE A 50 2.58 22.56 7.66
C ILE A 50 2.10 23.91 8.22
N PRO A 51 0.91 24.02 8.85
CA PRO A 51 0.47 25.27 9.46
C PRO A 51 1.41 25.82 10.54
N TYR A 52 2.13 24.96 11.26
CA TYR A 52 3.09 25.40 12.27
C TYR A 52 4.39 25.94 11.66
N ALA A 53 4.70 25.58 10.41
CA ALA A 53 5.84 26.08 9.65
C ALA A 53 5.50 27.33 8.81
N ALA A 54 4.28 27.87 8.94
CA ALA A 54 3.84 29.04 8.18
C ALA A 54 4.74 30.27 8.37
N PRO A 55 5.20 30.63 9.59
CA PRO A 55 6.12 31.75 9.77
C PRO A 55 7.41 31.61 8.96
N GLU A 56 7.96 30.40 8.88
CA GLU A 56 9.19 30.10 8.16
C GLU A 56 9.00 30.09 6.63
N PHE A 57 7.77 29.90 6.14
CA PHE A 57 7.44 30.12 4.72
C PHE A 57 7.34 31.62 4.39
N GLU A 58 6.75 32.41 5.29
CA GLU A 58 6.55 33.86 5.11
C GLU A 58 7.86 34.64 5.17
N ASP A 59 8.76 34.30 6.10
CA ASP A 59 10.07 34.93 6.23
C ASP A 59 11.13 34.38 5.25
N ARG A 60 10.74 33.38 4.44
CA ARG A 60 11.54 32.68 3.42
C ARG A 60 12.74 31.90 3.97
N THR A 61 12.75 31.59 5.27
CA THR A 61 13.68 30.62 5.87
C THR A 61 13.52 29.26 5.20
N ILE A 62 12.29 28.86 4.89
CA ILE A 62 11.99 27.76 4.00
C ILE A 62 11.64 28.34 2.62
N GLY A 63 12.46 28.03 1.62
CA GLY A 63 12.27 28.49 0.24
C GLY A 63 11.00 27.92 -0.40
N GLY A 64 10.39 28.70 -1.31
CA GLY A 64 9.20 28.29 -2.05
C GLY A 64 9.38 26.98 -2.83
N ASP A 65 10.55 26.78 -3.43
CA ASP A 65 10.91 25.54 -4.14
C ASP A 65 10.83 24.30 -3.22
N THR A 66 11.16 24.46 -1.93
CA THR A 66 11.04 23.38 -0.93
C THR A 66 9.57 23.05 -0.65
N VAL A 67 8.71 24.08 -0.55
CA VAL A 67 7.26 23.89 -0.36
C VAL A 67 6.64 23.21 -1.57
N GLU A 68 7.05 23.61 -2.77
CA GLU A 68 6.61 22.98 -4.02
C GLU A 68 7.06 21.52 -4.09
N ALA A 69 8.34 21.23 -3.83
CA ALA A 69 8.86 19.87 -3.81
C ALA A 69 8.15 18.99 -2.78
N LEU A 70 7.79 19.54 -1.62
CA LEU A 70 7.00 18.84 -0.62
C LEU A 70 5.58 18.52 -1.13
N GLY A 71 4.94 19.46 -1.82
CA GLY A 71 3.64 19.23 -2.45
C GLY A 71 3.68 18.08 -3.46
N TRP A 72 4.70 18.06 -4.33
CA TRP A 72 4.93 16.96 -5.27
C TRP A 72 5.11 15.63 -4.56
N LEU A 73 5.97 15.59 -3.53
CA LEU A 73 6.19 14.37 -2.75
C LEU A 73 4.89 13.84 -2.14
N LEU A 74 4.09 14.69 -1.49
CA LEU A 74 2.83 14.25 -0.88
C LEU A 74 1.84 13.70 -1.91
N SER A 75 1.81 14.28 -3.12
CA SER A 75 1.01 13.75 -4.23
C SER A 75 1.47 12.35 -4.65
N GLU A 76 2.77 12.15 -4.86
CA GLU A 76 3.35 10.86 -5.24
C GLU A 76 3.11 9.78 -4.17
N LEU A 77 3.24 10.14 -2.89
CA LEU A 77 2.95 9.23 -1.78
C LEU A 77 1.46 8.85 -1.73
N GLY A 78 0.56 9.77 -2.08
CA GLY A 78 -0.87 9.49 -2.20
C GLY A 78 -1.17 8.48 -3.31
N VAL A 79 -0.56 8.66 -4.49
CA VAL A 79 -0.67 7.72 -5.62
C VAL A 79 -0.12 6.35 -5.24
N LEU A 80 1.06 6.29 -4.62
CA LEU A 80 1.63 5.04 -4.13
C LEU A 80 0.72 4.33 -3.12
N GLY A 81 0.12 5.09 -2.20
CA GLY A 81 -0.88 4.57 -1.26
C GLY A 81 -2.07 3.92 -1.96
N ALA A 82 -2.59 4.53 -3.03
CA ALA A 82 -3.68 3.96 -3.81
C ALA A 82 -3.28 2.66 -4.52
N ILE A 83 -2.09 2.61 -5.13
CA ILE A 83 -1.55 1.40 -5.78
C ILE A 83 -1.43 0.25 -4.77
N LEU A 84 -0.97 0.52 -3.54
CA LEU A 84 -0.88 -0.49 -2.50
C LEU A 84 -2.25 -1.06 -2.11
N ILE A 85 -3.30 -0.23 -2.09
CA ILE A 85 -4.67 -0.69 -1.88
C ILE A 85 -5.16 -1.55 -3.05
N GLU A 86 -4.88 -1.16 -4.28
CA GLU A 86 -5.20 -1.98 -5.46
C GLU A 86 -4.55 -3.36 -5.39
N ILE A 87 -3.25 -3.43 -5.07
CA ILE A 87 -2.53 -4.70 -4.85
C ILE A 87 -3.21 -5.53 -3.76
N ALA A 88 -3.58 -4.92 -2.62
CA ALA A 88 -4.27 -5.62 -1.55
C ALA A 88 -5.63 -6.18 -1.97
N LEU A 89 -6.37 -5.44 -2.82
CA LEU A 89 -7.65 -5.88 -3.38
C LEU A 89 -7.48 -7.03 -4.37
N GLU A 90 -6.45 -7.01 -5.21
CA GLU A 90 -6.15 -8.10 -6.13
C GLU A 90 -5.79 -9.39 -5.37
N CYS A 91 -4.92 -9.30 -4.36
CA CYS A 91 -4.65 -10.41 -3.46
C CYS A 91 -5.89 -10.89 -2.68
N SER A 92 -6.96 -10.09 -2.63
CA SER A 92 -8.25 -10.44 -2.00
C SER A 92 -9.16 -11.34 -2.81
N GLN A 93 -8.87 -11.50 -4.11
CA GLN A 93 -9.66 -12.32 -5.01
C GLN A 93 -9.29 -13.81 -4.94
N CYS A 94 -8.30 -14.19 -4.13
CA CYS A 94 -7.99 -15.59 -3.81
C CYS A 94 -9.12 -16.24 -3.00
N PRO A 95 -9.83 -17.26 -3.53
CA PRO A 95 -10.77 -18.03 -2.75
C PRO A 95 -10.01 -18.71 -1.61
N SER A 96 -10.43 -18.49 -0.36
CA SER A 96 -9.99 -19.35 0.73
C SER A 96 -10.41 -20.78 0.40
N PRO A 97 -9.54 -21.80 0.50
CA PRO A 97 -9.99 -23.18 0.40
C PRO A 97 -11.06 -23.37 1.47
N ARG A 98 -12.31 -23.59 1.04
CA ARG A 98 -13.37 -23.99 1.97
C ARG A 98 -12.84 -25.25 2.65
N LEU A 99 -12.73 -25.24 3.98
CA LEU A 99 -12.56 -26.48 4.72
C LEU A 99 -13.68 -27.40 4.25
N ASN A 100 -13.28 -28.51 3.66
CA ASN A 100 -14.17 -29.57 3.27
C ASN A 100 -14.85 -30.08 4.54
N ASP A 101 -16.13 -29.74 4.73
CA ASP A 101 -17.03 -30.44 5.64
C ASP A 101 -17.19 -31.86 5.09
N GLY A 102 -16.20 -32.72 5.39
CA GLY A 102 -16.38 -34.15 5.24
C GLY A 102 -17.26 -34.63 6.39
N VAL A 103 -18.44 -35.18 6.09
CA VAL A 103 -18.84 -36.55 6.49
C VAL A 103 -19.85 -37.10 5.46
N GLU A 104 -19.32 -37.95 4.59
CA GLU A 104 -19.79 -39.28 4.17
C GLU A 104 -21.24 -39.53 3.70
N HIS A 105 -21.36 -39.97 2.45
CA HIS A 105 -22.46 -40.79 1.95
C HIS A 105 -22.43 -42.17 2.63
N GLY A 106 -23.55 -42.55 3.25
CA GLY A 106 -23.84 -43.90 3.74
C GLY A 106 -25.34 -44.05 3.96
#